data_AF-A0A3S4KD77-F1
#
_entry.id   AF-A0A3S4KD77-F1
#
_cell.length_a   1.000
_cell.length_b   1.000
_cell.length_c   1.000
_cell.angle_alpha   90.00
_cell.angle_beta   90.00
_cell.angle_gamma   90.00
#
_symmetry.space_group_name_H-M   'P 1'
#
loop_
_entity.id
_entity.type
_entity.pdbx_description
1 polymer ?
#
loop_
_entity_poly.entity_id
_entity_poly.type
_entity_poly.pdbx_seq_one_letter_code
_entity_poly.pdbx_strand_id
1 'polypeptide(L)'
;MYLPLKDWQKQHADIIGTTGAGKGVAAGILLYQSIIAGEGVFVMDPKDDEWAPHLYRKACEDAGKPFALIDLRKQQYQLNLIEDITPDELEELFVAGFSLAEKGQESDFYRIDDRKAARMAAQFVSDNPSATLRDIYNGDYVQGIAEKIKAFFGRFEELALLNAINSPEGFSLKHIFDEGGCCYVVGSMRNSKIITAQRMLLVRLYQLAERRDRVTDVPRPIAVYLSELKYHLSRPALEGLGAARDKGVHIIMDHQSIADLKDCPADLKGDAVVGAVVENAKFKLVLPGYGSGYGRLGWQECQARFWWMTNSARLRRIIC
;
A
#
# COMPACT_ATOMS: atom_id res chain seq x y z
N MET A 1 21.12 15.61 6.33
CA MET A 1 20.72 15.50 4.90
C MET A 1 19.41 16.27 4.76
N TYR A 2 19.28 17.12 3.75
CA TYR A 2 18.05 17.90 3.50
C TYR A 2 17.48 17.49 2.14
N LEU A 3 16.19 17.16 2.10
CA LEU A 3 15.45 16.87 0.87
C LEU A 3 14.41 17.99 0.70
N PRO A 4 14.40 18.71 -0.43
CA PRO A 4 13.38 19.71 -0.69
C PRO A 4 11.99 19.09 -0.67
N LEU A 5 11.04 19.69 0.07
CA LEU A 5 9.69 19.16 0.22
C LEU A 5 8.98 18.92 -1.12
N LYS A 6 9.19 19.81 -2.10
CA LYS A 6 8.64 19.67 -3.46
C LYS A 6 9.16 18.44 -4.20
N ASP A 7 10.39 18.01 -3.92
CA ASP A 7 10.95 16.81 -4.54
C ASP A 7 10.50 15.56 -3.78
N TRP A 8 10.45 15.63 -2.44
CA TRP A 8 9.93 14.57 -1.57
C TRP A 8 8.50 14.17 -1.97
N GLN A 9 7.59 15.13 -2.04
CA GLN A 9 6.17 14.92 -2.34
C GLN A 9 5.89 14.39 -3.75
N LYS A 10 6.87 14.45 -4.66
CA LYS A 10 6.71 14.06 -6.07
C LYS A 10 7.37 12.74 -6.41
N GLN A 11 8.04 12.07 -5.47
CA GLN A 11 8.91 10.96 -5.83
C GLN A 11 8.83 9.87 -4.77
N HIS A 12 8.79 8.62 -5.23
CA HIS A 12 8.81 7.49 -4.31
C HIS A 12 10.21 7.30 -3.71
N ALA A 13 10.24 6.70 -2.53
CA ALA A 13 11.44 6.39 -1.79
C ALA A 13 11.54 4.89 -1.54
N ASP A 14 12.77 4.38 -1.60
CA ASP A 14 13.11 2.97 -1.41
C ASP A 14 14.17 2.89 -0.30
N ILE A 15 13.79 2.26 0.83
CA ILE A 15 14.61 2.14 2.03
C ILE A 15 15.01 0.66 2.20
N ILE A 16 16.29 0.38 1.99
CA ILE A 16 16.85 -0.97 1.99
C ILE A 16 17.78 -1.15 3.18
N GLY A 17 17.62 -2.22 3.94
CA GLY A 17 18.52 -2.56 5.03
C GLY A 17 18.03 -3.74 5.85
N THR A 18 18.93 -4.43 6.54
CA THR A 18 18.56 -5.61 7.36
C THR A 18 17.65 -5.24 8.54
N THR A 19 17.11 -6.24 9.22
CA THR A 19 16.40 -6.03 10.50
C THR A 19 17.33 -5.35 11.50
N GLY A 20 16.82 -4.32 12.19
CA GLY A 20 17.61 -3.52 13.14
C GLY A 20 18.52 -2.45 12.50
N ALA A 21 18.59 -2.33 11.17
CA ALA A 21 19.43 -1.34 10.50
C ALA A 21 18.94 0.12 10.62
N GLY A 22 17.77 0.34 11.23
CA GLY A 22 17.19 1.67 11.42
C GLY A 22 16.19 2.12 10.34
N LYS A 23 15.65 1.19 9.53
CA LYS A 23 14.64 1.52 8.49
C LYS A 23 13.44 2.29 9.06
N GLY A 24 12.85 1.78 10.15
CA GLY A 24 11.71 2.42 10.82
C GLY A 24 12.04 3.79 11.41
N VAL A 25 13.27 4.00 11.89
CA VAL A 25 13.72 5.31 12.38
C VAL A 25 13.82 6.32 11.23
N ALA A 26 14.42 5.91 10.11
CA ALA A 26 14.54 6.77 8.92
C ALA A 26 13.16 7.12 8.34
N ALA A 27 12.29 6.13 8.17
CA ALA A 27 10.91 6.34 7.71
C ALA A 27 10.12 7.22 8.69
N GLY A 28 10.25 6.96 9.99
CA GLY A 28 9.60 7.74 11.05
C GLY A 28 9.95 9.22 11.01
N ILE A 29 11.23 9.57 10.83
CA ILE A 29 11.65 10.97 10.70
C ILE A 29 11.02 11.62 9.45
N LEU A 30 11.10 10.95 8.30
CA LEU A 30 10.58 11.49 7.03
C LEU A 30 9.07 11.71 7.09
N LEU A 31 8.33 10.73 7.61
CA LEU A 31 6.88 10.77 7.70
C LEU A 31 6.38 11.73 8.79
N TYR A 32 7.10 11.84 9.91
CA TYR A 32 6.82 12.88 10.90
C TYR A 32 6.87 14.27 10.24
N GLN A 33 7.92 14.55 9.45
CA GLN A 33 8.03 15.82 8.71
C GLN A 33 6.94 15.99 7.65
N SER A 34 6.52 14.91 6.96
CA SER A 34 5.34 14.94 6.07
C SER A 34 4.07 15.36 6.80
N ILE A 35 3.83 14.84 8.01
CA ILE A 35 2.65 15.22 8.82
C ILE A 35 2.73 16.70 9.22
N ILE A 36 3.89 17.18 9.67
CA ILE A 36 4.11 18.61 9.96
C ILE A 36 3.87 19.48 8.72
N ALA A 37 4.24 18.99 7.53
CA ALA A 37 4.00 19.68 6.26
C ALA A 37 2.52 19.64 5.80
N GLY A 38 1.62 19.02 6.58
CA GLY A 38 0.20 18.96 6.30
C GLY A 38 -0.20 17.90 5.27
N GLU A 39 0.64 16.89 5.04
CA GLU A 39 0.32 15.75 4.18
C GLU A 39 -0.66 14.80 4.87
N GLY A 40 -1.39 14.01 4.06
CA GLY A 40 -2.08 12.82 4.56
C GLY A 40 -1.13 11.65 4.55
N VAL A 41 -0.97 10.95 5.68
CA VAL A 41 0.00 9.86 5.82
C VAL A 41 -0.69 8.54 6.15
N PHE A 42 -0.49 7.53 5.31
CA PHE A 42 -0.92 6.17 5.59
C PHE A 42 0.30 5.32 5.92
N VAL A 43 0.32 4.71 7.10
CA VAL A 43 1.37 3.77 7.50
C VAL A 43 0.81 2.37 7.46
N MET A 44 1.37 1.52 6.60
CA MET A 44 0.99 0.13 6.47
C MET A 44 2.07 -0.73 7.13
N ASP A 45 1.76 -1.25 8.31
CA ASP A 45 2.72 -1.95 9.16
C ASP A 45 2.27 -3.40 9.45
N PRO A 46 2.76 -4.39 8.69
CA PRO A 46 2.44 -5.80 8.94
C PRO A 46 3.19 -6.39 10.15
N LYS A 47 4.16 -5.66 10.73
CA LYS A 47 5.00 -6.14 11.85
C LYS A 47 4.41 -5.85 13.22
N ASP A 48 3.54 -4.84 13.33
CA ASP A 48 3.05 -4.32 14.61
C ASP A 48 4.18 -3.74 15.46
N ASP A 49 4.82 -2.69 14.97
CA ASP A 49 5.82 -1.92 15.71
C ASP A 49 5.17 -1.26 16.93
N GLU A 50 5.70 -1.56 18.12
CA GLU A 50 5.17 -1.10 19.40
C GLU A 50 5.26 0.43 19.58
N TRP A 51 6.22 1.09 18.91
CA TRP A 51 6.57 2.49 19.17
C TRP A 51 6.13 3.44 18.06
N ALA A 52 6.12 2.97 16.81
CA ALA A 52 5.78 3.79 15.65
C ALA A 52 4.40 4.47 15.74
N PRO A 53 3.31 3.82 16.23
CA PRO A 53 2.03 4.50 16.42
C PRO A 53 2.11 5.71 17.35
N HIS A 54 2.92 5.64 18.42
CA HIS A 54 3.11 6.75 19.35
C HIS A 54 3.85 7.92 18.70
N LEU A 55 4.86 7.64 17.88
CA LEU A 55 5.60 8.66 17.13
C LEU A 55 4.67 9.43 16.18
N TYR A 56 3.84 8.73 15.41
CA TYR A 56 2.94 9.37 14.45
C TYR A 56 1.77 10.09 15.11
N ARG A 57 1.25 9.56 16.22
CA ARG A 57 0.28 10.29 17.04
C ARG A 57 0.86 11.61 17.53
N LYS A 58 2.10 11.60 18.04
CA LYS A 58 2.78 12.81 18.47
C LYS A 58 2.97 13.80 17.33
N ALA A 59 3.34 13.34 16.14
CA ALA A 59 3.44 14.19 14.94
C ALA A 59 2.10 14.86 14.61
N CYS A 60 1.00 14.12 14.68
CA CYS A 60 -0.34 14.63 14.46
C CYS A 60 -0.74 15.66 15.52
N GLU A 61 -0.46 15.41 16.80
CA GLU A 61 -0.69 16.37 17.89
C GLU A 61 0.08 17.67 17.66
N ASP A 62 1.36 17.57 17.27
CA ASP A 62 2.23 18.73 17.01
C ASP A 62 1.78 19.54 15.78
N ALA A 63 1.18 18.87 14.79
CA ALA A 63 0.62 19.51 13.60
C ALA A 63 -0.84 19.99 13.76
N GLY A 64 -1.50 19.65 14.87
CA GLY A 64 -2.95 19.86 15.03
C GLY A 64 -3.78 19.08 14.00
N LYS A 65 -3.42 17.83 13.74
CA LYS A 65 -4.00 16.96 12.71
C LYS A 65 -4.61 15.68 13.30
N PRO A 66 -5.55 15.02 12.59
CA PRO A 66 -6.14 13.78 13.07
C PRO A 66 -5.15 12.61 13.04
N PHE A 67 -5.32 11.69 13.99
CA PHE A 67 -4.62 10.41 14.05
C PHE A 67 -5.64 9.27 14.19
N ALA A 68 -5.57 8.28 13.29
CA ALA A 68 -6.36 7.06 13.35
C ALA A 68 -5.45 5.84 13.48
N LEU A 69 -5.85 4.87 14.30
CA LEU A 69 -5.19 3.57 14.41
C LEU A 69 -6.20 2.48 14.05
N ILE A 70 -5.87 1.71 13.02
CA ILE A 70 -6.65 0.59 12.52
C ILE A 70 -5.83 -0.67 12.70
N ASP A 71 -6.29 -1.60 13.52
CA ASP A 71 -5.64 -2.91 13.68
C ASP A 71 -6.49 -4.01 13.04
N LEU A 72 -6.05 -4.50 11.89
CA LEU A 72 -6.75 -5.50 11.09
C LEU A 72 -6.84 -6.87 11.78
N ARG A 73 -6.08 -7.10 12.85
CA ARG A 73 -6.07 -8.35 13.61
C ARG A 73 -7.15 -8.38 14.68
N LYS A 74 -7.70 -7.22 15.03
CA LYS A 74 -8.66 -7.03 16.11
C LYS A 74 -10.08 -7.33 15.63
N GLN A 75 -10.92 -7.77 16.55
CA GLN A 75 -12.32 -8.11 16.26
C GLN A 75 -13.24 -6.89 16.28
N GLN A 76 -12.73 -5.73 16.68
CA GLN A 76 -13.42 -4.46 16.64
C GLN A 76 -13.67 -4.05 15.18
N TYR A 77 -14.90 -3.62 14.90
CA TYR A 77 -15.28 -2.95 13.66
C TYR A 77 -14.61 -1.57 13.62
N GLN A 78 -13.81 -1.31 12.58
CA GLN A 78 -12.93 -0.13 12.54
C GLN A 78 -13.08 0.72 11.28
N LEU A 79 -13.13 0.11 10.09
CA LEU A 79 -13.38 0.81 8.83
C LEU A 79 -14.36 0.03 7.94
N ASN A 80 -14.96 0.69 6.95
CA ASN A 80 -15.52 0.00 5.79
C ASN A 80 -14.50 0.09 4.64
N LEU A 81 -13.87 -1.03 4.28
CA LEU A 81 -12.87 -1.05 3.20
C LEU A 81 -13.45 -0.60 1.84
N ILE A 82 -14.74 -0.79 1.65
CA ILE A 82 -15.45 -0.52 0.40
C ILE A 82 -16.36 0.71 0.48
N GLU A 83 -16.12 1.60 1.45
CA GLU A 83 -16.84 2.87 1.55
C GLU A 83 -16.74 3.67 0.23
N ASP A 84 -17.88 4.14 -0.27
CA ASP A 84 -18.02 4.88 -1.53
C ASP A 84 -17.41 4.18 -2.75
N ILE A 85 -17.27 2.86 -2.75
CA ILE A 85 -16.66 2.16 -3.88
C ILE A 85 -17.63 2.07 -5.07
N THR A 86 -17.10 2.11 -6.29
CA THR A 86 -17.86 1.74 -7.49
C THR A 86 -17.70 0.24 -7.78
N PRO A 87 -18.63 -0.39 -8.53
CA PRO A 87 -18.48 -1.79 -8.93
C PRO A 87 -17.13 -2.12 -9.60
N ASP A 88 -16.66 -1.27 -10.51
CA ASP A 88 -15.40 -1.53 -11.24
C ASP A 88 -14.17 -1.51 -10.29
N GLU A 89 -14.14 -0.55 -9.37
CA GLU A 89 -13.11 -0.48 -8.32
C GLU A 89 -13.16 -1.67 -7.38
N LEU A 90 -14.35 -2.19 -7.06
CA LEU A 90 -14.49 -3.37 -6.21
C LEU A 90 -14.06 -4.65 -6.95
N GLU A 91 -14.34 -4.78 -8.26
CA GLU A 91 -13.77 -5.85 -9.09
C GLU A 91 -12.24 -5.81 -9.01
N GLU A 92 -11.63 -4.64 -9.12
CA GLU A 92 -10.18 -4.47 -9.01
C GLU A 92 -9.65 -4.88 -7.62
N LEU A 93 -10.34 -4.52 -6.53
CA LEU A 93 -9.97 -4.97 -5.18
C LEU A 93 -9.98 -6.49 -5.08
N PHE A 94 -10.99 -7.16 -5.62
CA PHE A 94 -11.02 -8.63 -5.66
C PHE A 94 -9.84 -9.20 -6.47
N VAL A 95 -9.50 -8.61 -7.61
CA VAL A 95 -8.33 -9.03 -8.40
C VAL A 95 -7.04 -8.89 -7.59
N ALA A 96 -6.87 -7.77 -6.88
CA ALA A 96 -5.69 -7.50 -6.06
C ALA A 96 -5.57 -8.42 -4.85
N GLY A 97 -6.67 -8.60 -4.10
CA GLY A 97 -6.66 -9.37 -2.86
C GLY A 97 -6.70 -10.88 -3.08
N PHE A 98 -7.36 -11.34 -4.15
CA PHE A 98 -7.46 -12.76 -4.50
C PHE A 98 -6.48 -13.18 -5.62
N SER A 99 -5.52 -12.33 -6.01
CA SER A 99 -4.49 -12.69 -7.01
C SER A 99 -5.09 -13.33 -8.28
N LEU A 100 -6.14 -12.70 -8.83
CA LEU A 100 -6.92 -13.24 -9.95
C LEU A 100 -6.35 -12.87 -11.34
N ALA A 101 -5.18 -12.23 -11.38
CA ALA A 101 -4.55 -11.87 -12.64
C ALA A 101 -4.14 -13.11 -13.48
N GLU A 102 -4.18 -12.96 -14.80
CA GLU A 102 -3.77 -14.00 -15.74
C GLU A 102 -2.27 -14.32 -15.60
N LYS A 103 -1.92 -15.61 -15.67
CA LYS A 103 -0.53 -16.09 -15.56
C LYS A 103 0.01 -16.65 -16.89
N GLY A 104 -0.83 -16.84 -17.89
CA GLY A 104 -0.47 -17.46 -19.16
C GLY A 104 -0.28 -18.98 -19.05
N GLN A 105 -1.12 -19.67 -18.27
CA GLN A 105 -1.04 -21.11 -17.99
C GLN A 105 -2.43 -21.77 -18.01
N GLU A 106 -2.52 -23.11 -18.11
CA GLU A 106 -3.79 -23.88 -18.14
C GLU A 106 -4.74 -23.60 -16.95
N SER A 107 -4.19 -23.17 -15.81
CA SER A 107 -4.99 -22.72 -14.64
C SER A 107 -5.79 -21.42 -14.86
N ASP A 108 -5.60 -20.74 -16.00
CA ASP A 108 -6.31 -19.51 -16.32
C ASP A 108 -7.81 -19.75 -16.61
N PHE A 109 -8.22 -20.96 -16.99
CA PHE A 109 -9.65 -21.27 -17.18
C PHE A 109 -10.44 -21.12 -15.87
N TYR A 110 -9.94 -21.66 -14.75
CA TYR A 110 -10.56 -21.49 -13.44
C TYR A 110 -10.59 -20.02 -12.98
N ARG A 111 -9.66 -19.18 -13.45
CA ARG A 111 -9.66 -17.74 -13.15
C ARG A 111 -10.70 -16.96 -13.93
N ILE A 112 -11.16 -17.44 -15.08
CA ILE A 112 -12.23 -16.77 -15.83
C ILE A 112 -13.52 -16.77 -15.01
N ASP A 113 -13.87 -17.91 -14.41
CA ASP A 113 -15.06 -18.02 -13.56
C ASP A 113 -14.90 -17.21 -12.26
N ASP A 114 -13.73 -17.25 -11.60
CA ASP A 114 -13.46 -16.42 -10.42
C ASP A 114 -13.55 -14.91 -10.74
N ARG A 115 -13.04 -14.47 -11.90
CA ARG A 115 -13.14 -13.06 -12.33
C ARG A 115 -14.57 -12.67 -12.67
N LYS A 116 -15.32 -13.56 -13.31
CA LYS A 116 -16.76 -13.35 -13.56
C LYS A 116 -17.53 -13.23 -12.24
N ALA A 117 -17.20 -14.07 -11.25
CA ALA A 117 -17.75 -13.99 -9.91
C ALA A 117 -17.43 -12.66 -9.23
N ALA A 118 -16.16 -12.22 -9.30
CA ALA A 118 -15.73 -10.93 -8.78
C ALA A 118 -16.54 -9.77 -9.38
N ARG A 119 -16.68 -9.74 -10.71
CA ARG A 119 -17.47 -8.71 -11.41
C ARG A 119 -18.93 -8.68 -11.00
N MET A 120 -19.55 -9.86 -10.96
CA MET A 120 -20.98 -9.98 -10.62
C MET A 120 -21.24 -9.66 -9.15
N ALA A 121 -20.37 -10.12 -8.23
CA ALA A 121 -20.47 -9.79 -6.82
C ALA A 121 -20.28 -8.28 -6.58
N ALA A 122 -19.38 -7.65 -7.34
CA ALA A 122 -19.13 -6.21 -7.23
C ALA A 122 -20.35 -5.35 -7.60
N GLN A 123 -21.28 -5.84 -8.42
CA GLN A 123 -22.50 -5.10 -8.75
C GLN A 123 -23.42 -4.86 -7.54
N PHE A 124 -23.25 -5.62 -6.47
CA PHE A 124 -24.06 -5.49 -5.25
C PHE A 124 -24.05 -4.07 -4.68
N VAL A 125 -22.91 -3.35 -4.79
CA VAL A 125 -22.76 -2.00 -4.23
C VAL A 125 -23.49 -0.93 -5.03
N SER A 126 -23.90 -1.22 -6.27
CA SER A 126 -24.73 -0.30 -7.08
C SER A 126 -26.07 -0.02 -6.42
N ASP A 127 -26.71 -1.07 -5.90
CA ASP A 127 -28.01 -0.99 -5.22
C ASP A 127 -27.85 -0.79 -3.70
N ASN A 128 -26.67 -1.07 -3.15
CA ASN A 128 -26.38 -1.03 -1.72
C ASN A 128 -25.08 -0.24 -1.43
N PRO A 129 -25.06 1.10 -1.61
CA PRO A 129 -23.83 1.89 -1.54
C PRO A 129 -23.17 1.92 -0.16
N SER A 130 -23.92 1.66 0.91
CA SER A 130 -23.42 1.60 2.29
C SER A 130 -23.04 0.18 2.74
N ALA A 131 -23.05 -0.80 1.84
CA ALA A 131 -22.77 -2.19 2.15
C ALA A 131 -21.31 -2.39 2.60
N THR A 132 -21.10 -3.45 3.36
CA THR A 132 -19.78 -3.99 3.69
C THR A 132 -19.47 -5.22 2.85
N LEU A 133 -18.21 -5.66 2.85
CA LEU A 133 -17.81 -6.91 2.20
C LEU A 133 -18.60 -8.11 2.73
N ARG A 134 -18.94 -8.11 4.02
CA ARG A 134 -19.79 -9.12 4.64
C ARG A 134 -21.21 -9.12 4.09
N ASP A 135 -21.80 -7.96 3.84
CA ASP A 135 -23.14 -7.87 3.26
C ASP A 135 -23.16 -8.46 1.85
N ILE A 136 -22.14 -8.14 1.04
CA ILE A 136 -21.99 -8.72 -0.30
C ILE A 136 -21.82 -10.25 -0.23
N TYR A 137 -20.98 -10.73 0.69
CA TYR A 137 -20.76 -12.16 0.88
C TYR A 137 -22.07 -12.89 1.24
N ASN A 138 -22.91 -12.29 2.09
CA ASN A 138 -24.21 -12.85 2.48
C ASN A 138 -25.30 -12.67 1.41
N GLY A 139 -25.03 -11.95 0.32
CA GLY A 139 -25.98 -11.73 -0.77
C GLY A 139 -26.26 -12.98 -1.60
N ASP A 140 -27.45 -13.04 -2.18
CA ASP A 140 -27.97 -14.20 -2.93
C ASP A 140 -27.02 -14.70 -4.02
N TYR A 141 -26.36 -13.78 -4.73
CA TYR A 141 -25.42 -14.14 -5.79
C TYR A 141 -24.22 -14.93 -5.24
N VAL A 142 -23.53 -14.40 -4.21
CA VAL A 142 -22.32 -15.02 -3.66
C VAL A 142 -22.66 -16.34 -2.99
N GLN A 143 -23.76 -16.40 -2.24
CA GLN A 143 -24.25 -17.65 -1.65
C GLN A 143 -24.65 -18.68 -2.73
N GLY A 144 -25.26 -18.23 -3.83
CA GLY A 144 -25.68 -19.08 -4.95
C GLY A 144 -24.55 -19.69 -5.78
N ILE A 145 -23.32 -19.16 -5.66
CA ILE A 145 -22.13 -19.70 -6.34
C ILE A 145 -21.23 -20.55 -5.43
N ALA A 146 -21.59 -20.76 -4.15
CA ALA A 146 -20.75 -21.44 -3.16
C ALA A 146 -20.20 -22.80 -3.64
N GLU A 147 -21.05 -23.65 -4.22
CA GLU A 147 -20.64 -24.97 -4.72
C GLU A 147 -20.05 -24.94 -6.15
N LYS A 148 -20.25 -23.86 -6.89
CA LYS A 148 -19.84 -23.72 -8.30
C LYS A 148 -18.46 -23.09 -8.44
N ILE A 149 -18.16 -22.07 -7.63
CA ILE A 149 -16.96 -21.24 -7.72
C ILE A 149 -16.29 -21.21 -6.33
N LYS A 150 -15.85 -22.39 -5.89
CA LYS A 150 -15.35 -22.64 -4.52
C LYS A 150 -14.16 -21.76 -4.14
N ALA A 151 -13.28 -21.47 -5.10
CA ALA A 151 -12.07 -20.68 -4.87
C ALA A 151 -12.40 -19.23 -4.53
N PHE A 152 -13.22 -18.55 -5.35
CA PHE A 152 -13.73 -17.22 -5.05
C PHE A 152 -14.52 -17.20 -3.74
N PHE A 153 -15.46 -18.13 -3.56
CA PHE A 153 -16.33 -18.18 -2.37
C PHE A 153 -15.52 -18.30 -1.07
N GLY A 154 -14.58 -19.24 -0.97
CA GLY A 154 -13.78 -19.45 0.25
C GLY A 154 -12.87 -18.27 0.57
N ARG A 155 -12.29 -17.61 -0.45
CA ARG A 155 -11.48 -16.39 -0.23
C ARG A 155 -12.34 -15.21 0.23
N PHE A 156 -13.55 -15.08 -0.30
CA PHE A 156 -14.48 -14.04 0.13
C PHE A 156 -14.99 -14.31 1.56
N GLU A 157 -15.28 -15.56 1.91
CA GLU A 157 -15.63 -15.95 3.28
C GLU A 157 -14.55 -15.50 4.29
N GLU A 158 -13.28 -15.83 4.01
CA GLU A 158 -12.15 -15.41 4.85
C GLU A 158 -12.09 -13.89 5.07
N LEU A 159 -12.40 -13.11 4.03
CA LEU A 159 -12.41 -11.65 4.06
C LEU A 159 -13.63 -11.09 4.82
N ALA A 160 -14.81 -11.68 4.62
CA ALA A 160 -16.04 -11.32 5.32
C ALA A 160 -15.96 -11.55 6.83
N LEU A 161 -15.12 -12.50 7.27
CA LEU A 161 -14.84 -12.77 8.68
C LEU A 161 -13.93 -11.71 9.35
N LEU A 162 -13.31 -10.80 8.61
CA LEU A 162 -12.51 -9.71 9.20
C LEU A 162 -13.39 -8.56 9.67
N ASN A 163 -13.76 -8.54 10.95
CA ASN A 163 -14.57 -7.46 11.53
C ASN A 163 -13.96 -6.07 11.30
N ALA A 164 -12.63 -5.94 11.40
CA ALA A 164 -11.93 -4.66 11.28
C ALA A 164 -12.24 -3.87 10.00
N ILE A 165 -12.56 -4.56 8.90
CA ILE A 165 -12.86 -3.94 7.60
C ILE A 165 -14.35 -3.91 7.22
N ASN A 166 -15.22 -4.40 8.11
CA ASN A 166 -16.65 -4.56 7.88
C ASN A 166 -17.48 -3.66 8.82
N SER A 167 -17.12 -2.39 8.94
CA SER A 167 -17.81 -1.41 9.80
C SER A 167 -18.61 -0.41 8.97
N PRO A 168 -19.96 -0.51 8.88
CA PRO A 168 -20.77 0.42 8.08
C PRO A 168 -20.53 1.91 8.43
N GLU A 169 -20.28 2.20 9.71
CA GLU A 169 -19.99 3.55 10.24
C GLU A 169 -18.54 3.66 10.74
N GLY A 170 -17.61 2.93 10.11
CA GLY A 170 -16.20 2.95 10.47
C GLY A 170 -15.48 4.25 10.09
N PHE A 171 -14.20 4.32 10.45
CA PHE A 171 -13.31 5.41 10.05
C PHE A 171 -13.21 5.50 8.52
N SER A 172 -13.50 6.69 7.98
CA SER A 172 -13.34 6.96 6.55
C SER A 172 -11.90 7.32 6.21
N LEU A 173 -11.30 6.57 5.28
CA LEU A 173 -9.94 6.87 4.79
C LEU A 173 -9.86 8.27 4.15
N LYS A 174 -10.97 8.76 3.57
CA LYS A 174 -11.06 10.10 2.95
C LYS A 174 -10.73 11.22 3.93
N HIS A 175 -11.02 11.04 5.22
CA HIS A 175 -10.71 12.03 6.26
C HIS A 175 -9.22 12.43 6.25
N ILE A 176 -8.31 11.48 6.03
CA ILE A 176 -6.87 11.77 5.93
C ILE A 176 -6.50 12.44 4.60
N PHE A 177 -7.21 12.12 3.51
CA PHE A 177 -7.01 12.80 2.23
C PHE A 177 -7.38 14.29 2.31
N ASP A 178 -8.45 14.60 3.02
CA ASP A 178 -9.00 15.96 3.10
C ASP A 178 -8.26 16.81 4.14
N GLU A 179 -8.13 16.29 5.36
CA GLU A 179 -7.61 17.04 6.52
C GLU A 179 -6.09 16.94 6.67
N GLY A 180 -5.46 15.91 6.07
CA GLY A 180 -4.09 15.50 6.38
C GLY A 180 -4.03 14.70 7.69
N GLY A 181 -2.83 14.54 8.25
CA GLY A 181 -2.63 13.75 9.47
C GLY A 181 -2.22 12.31 9.16
N CYS A 182 -2.55 11.36 10.02
CA CYS A 182 -2.08 10.00 9.86
C CYS A 182 -3.14 8.92 10.14
N CYS A 183 -3.22 7.93 9.26
CA CYS A 183 -3.88 6.65 9.52
C CYS A 183 -2.83 5.55 9.59
N TYR A 184 -2.64 4.98 10.77
CA TYR A 184 -1.76 3.85 11.02
C TYR A 184 -2.55 2.54 10.92
N VAL A 185 -2.12 1.64 10.04
CA VAL A 185 -2.75 0.34 9.81
C VAL A 185 -1.82 -0.77 10.28
N VAL A 186 -2.20 -1.46 11.34
CA VAL A 186 -1.53 -2.67 11.81
C VAL A 186 -2.06 -3.88 11.05
N GLY A 187 -1.14 -4.64 10.49
CA GLY A 187 -1.39 -5.76 9.61
C GLY A 187 -0.88 -7.10 10.16
N SER A 188 -0.51 -8.00 9.25
CA SER A 188 0.11 -9.28 9.55
C SER A 188 1.05 -9.71 8.44
N MET A 189 2.18 -10.31 8.83
CA MET A 189 3.08 -11.03 7.93
C MET A 189 2.71 -12.50 7.70
N ARG A 190 1.70 -13.02 8.44
CA ARG A 190 1.41 -14.47 8.49
C ARG A 190 -0.04 -14.83 8.21
N ASN A 191 -0.97 -13.96 8.57
CA ASN A 191 -2.40 -14.25 8.45
C ASN A 191 -2.90 -13.90 7.04
N SER A 192 -3.22 -14.92 6.23
CA SER A 192 -3.60 -14.79 4.81
C SER A 192 -4.69 -13.77 4.57
N LYS A 193 -5.80 -13.83 5.33
CA LYS A 193 -6.93 -12.90 5.18
C LYS A 193 -6.53 -11.45 5.46
N ILE A 194 -5.66 -11.21 6.45
CA ILE A 194 -5.17 -9.86 6.76
C ILE A 194 -4.22 -9.37 5.67
N ILE A 195 -3.37 -10.24 5.12
CA ILE A 195 -2.51 -9.89 3.98
C ILE A 195 -3.36 -9.54 2.75
N THR A 196 -4.45 -10.26 2.50
CA THR A 196 -5.42 -9.92 1.46
C THR A 196 -6.03 -8.54 1.68
N ALA A 197 -6.48 -8.23 2.90
CA ALA A 197 -7.01 -6.90 3.23
C ALA A 197 -5.96 -5.79 3.08
N GLN A 198 -4.70 -6.03 3.44
CA GLN A 198 -3.59 -5.07 3.23
C GLN A 198 -3.37 -4.72 1.77
N ARG A 199 -3.42 -5.73 0.88
CA ARG A 199 -3.27 -5.52 -0.57
C ARG A 199 -4.43 -4.70 -1.11
N MET A 200 -5.65 -5.03 -0.71
CA MET A 200 -6.85 -4.28 -1.08
C MET A 200 -6.81 -2.84 -0.56
N LEU A 201 -6.35 -2.62 0.67
CA LEU A 201 -6.20 -1.27 1.22
C LEU A 201 -5.26 -0.41 0.39
N LEU A 202 -4.10 -0.93 -0.04
CA LEU A 202 -3.19 -0.16 -0.88
C LEU A 202 -3.85 0.26 -2.21
N VAL A 203 -4.54 -0.66 -2.87
CA VAL A 203 -5.28 -0.35 -4.11
C VAL A 203 -6.40 0.65 -3.83
N ARG A 204 -7.11 0.52 -2.70
CA ARG A 204 -8.15 1.47 -2.29
C ARG A 204 -7.59 2.89 -2.13
N LEU A 205 -6.39 3.04 -1.56
CA LEU A 205 -5.73 4.35 -1.45
C LEU A 205 -5.42 4.96 -2.83
N TYR A 206 -5.03 4.15 -3.82
CA TYR A 206 -4.83 4.63 -5.19
C TYR A 206 -6.15 5.08 -5.81
N GLN A 207 -7.20 4.28 -5.72
CA GLN A 207 -8.53 4.62 -6.23
C GLN A 207 -9.05 5.93 -5.63
N LEU A 208 -8.92 6.10 -4.31
CA LEU A 208 -9.28 7.35 -3.63
C LEU A 208 -8.46 8.53 -4.14
N ALA A 209 -7.16 8.35 -4.38
CA ALA A 209 -6.31 9.39 -4.93
C ALA A 209 -6.69 9.78 -6.37
N GLU A 210 -7.06 8.80 -7.19
CA GLU A 210 -7.44 8.97 -8.60
C GLU A 210 -8.72 9.76 -8.79
N ARG A 211 -9.68 9.62 -7.86
CA ARG A 211 -10.96 10.33 -7.84
C ARG A 211 -10.88 11.82 -7.51
N ARG A 212 -9.77 12.27 -6.92
CA ARG A 212 -9.62 13.68 -6.52
C ARG A 212 -9.58 14.58 -7.74
N ASP A 213 -10.24 15.74 -7.64
CA ASP A 213 -10.10 16.79 -8.64
C ASP A 213 -8.65 17.30 -8.64
N ARG A 214 -8.11 17.45 -9.85
CA ARG A 214 -6.74 17.92 -10.13
C ARG A 214 -6.73 19.04 -11.16
N VAL A 215 -7.90 19.43 -11.67
CA VAL A 215 -8.05 20.48 -12.68
C VAL A 215 -8.25 21.82 -11.99
N THR A 216 -9.06 21.84 -10.94
CA THR A 216 -9.43 23.10 -10.25
C THR A 216 -8.60 23.38 -9.00
N ASP A 217 -8.01 22.35 -8.38
CA ASP A 217 -7.20 22.49 -7.17
C ASP A 217 -5.95 21.60 -7.21
N VAL A 218 -4.95 21.95 -6.40
CA VAL A 218 -3.77 21.12 -6.17
C VAL A 218 -4.08 20.15 -5.03
N PRO A 219 -4.24 18.84 -5.30
CA PRO A 219 -4.60 17.89 -4.27
C PRO A 219 -3.54 17.85 -3.16
N ARG A 220 -3.99 17.68 -1.91
CA ARG A 220 -3.11 17.45 -0.76
C ARG A 220 -2.16 16.27 -1.06
N PRO A 221 -0.83 16.41 -0.84
CA PRO A 221 0.08 15.29 -1.01
C PRO A 221 -0.22 14.17 -0.02
N ILE A 222 -0.15 12.93 -0.49
CA ILE A 222 -0.40 11.73 0.31
C ILE A 222 0.87 10.89 0.35
N ALA A 223 1.39 10.64 1.56
CA ALA A 223 2.48 9.72 1.79
C ALA A 223 1.93 8.34 2.15
N VAL A 224 2.32 7.30 1.44
CA VAL A 224 1.99 5.91 1.80
C VAL A 224 3.27 5.18 2.15
N TYR A 225 3.43 4.81 3.42
CA TYR A 225 4.56 4.02 3.89
C TYR A 225 4.18 2.54 3.95
N LEU A 226 4.94 1.73 3.21
CA LEU A 226 4.79 0.28 3.13
C LEU A 226 5.97 -0.35 3.86
N SER A 227 5.78 -0.69 5.14
CA SER A 227 6.78 -1.48 5.85
C SER A 227 6.69 -2.94 5.39
N GLU A 228 7.83 -3.52 5.00
CA GLU A 228 7.93 -4.81 4.32
C GLU A 228 7.02 -4.88 3.08
N LEU A 229 7.44 -4.16 2.04
CA LEU A 229 6.72 -4.00 0.78
C LEU A 229 6.07 -5.29 0.25
N LYS A 230 6.74 -6.45 0.38
CA LYS A 230 6.27 -7.73 -0.15
C LYS A 230 4.87 -8.15 0.32
N TYR A 231 4.44 -7.72 1.51
CA TYR A 231 3.12 -8.04 2.04
C TYR A 231 1.99 -7.16 1.48
N HIS A 232 2.35 -6.13 0.70
CA HIS A 232 1.42 -5.21 0.04
C HIS A 232 1.39 -5.40 -1.49
N LEU A 233 2.32 -6.19 -2.03
CA LEU A 233 2.41 -6.43 -3.47
C LEU A 233 1.19 -7.17 -4.01
N SER A 234 0.66 -6.64 -5.10
CA SER A 234 -0.30 -7.26 -6.02
C SER A 234 -0.06 -6.65 -7.41
N ARG A 235 -0.65 -7.24 -8.46
CA ARG A 235 -0.51 -6.67 -9.81
C ARG A 235 -1.08 -5.24 -9.90
N PRO A 236 -2.32 -4.98 -9.44
CA PRO A 236 -2.84 -3.61 -9.42
C PRO A 236 -1.99 -2.66 -8.57
N ALA A 237 -1.44 -3.13 -7.45
CA ALA A 237 -0.57 -2.30 -6.61
C ALA A 237 0.73 -1.86 -7.32
N LEU A 238 1.31 -2.72 -8.16
CA LEU A 238 2.51 -2.40 -8.94
C LEU A 238 2.22 -1.48 -10.13
N GLU A 239 1.10 -1.70 -10.81
CA GLU A 239 0.64 -0.84 -11.91
C GLU A 239 0.31 0.57 -11.37
N GLY A 240 -0.36 0.64 -10.21
CA GLY A 240 -0.63 1.87 -9.50
C GLY A 240 0.62 2.62 -9.05
N LEU A 241 1.74 1.94 -8.78
CA LEU A 241 3.01 2.58 -8.39
C LEU A 241 3.48 3.60 -9.44
N GLY A 242 3.33 3.30 -10.74
CA GLY A 242 3.73 4.21 -11.81
C GLY A 242 2.77 5.41 -11.99
N ALA A 243 1.48 5.19 -11.72
CA ALA A 243 0.44 6.21 -11.88
C ALA A 243 0.31 7.13 -10.67
N ALA A 244 0.44 6.61 -9.44
CA ALA A 244 0.19 7.29 -8.17
C ALA A 244 0.83 8.69 -8.05
N ARG A 245 2.01 8.87 -8.65
CA ARG A 245 2.75 10.14 -8.63
C ARG A 245 1.98 11.32 -9.21
N ASP A 246 1.33 11.17 -10.36
CA ASP A 246 0.58 12.27 -10.99
C ASP A 246 -0.72 12.58 -10.23
N LYS A 247 -1.13 11.66 -9.35
CA LYS A 247 -2.28 11.79 -8.45
C LYS A 247 -1.91 12.45 -7.13
N GLY A 248 -0.68 12.91 -6.94
CA GLY A 248 -0.23 13.52 -5.68
C GLY A 248 0.01 12.52 -4.56
N VAL A 249 0.34 11.27 -4.90
CA VAL A 249 0.72 10.22 -3.95
C VAL A 249 2.20 9.90 -4.11
N HIS A 250 2.91 9.83 -2.99
CA HIS A 250 4.29 9.34 -2.95
C HIS A 250 4.43 8.18 -1.96
N ILE A 251 5.17 7.17 -2.38
CA ILE A 251 5.21 5.88 -1.68
C ILE A 251 6.61 5.71 -1.12
N ILE A 252 6.67 5.41 0.18
CA ILE A 252 7.89 5.07 0.89
C ILE A 252 7.85 3.57 1.08
N MET A 253 8.78 2.85 0.46
CA MET A 253 8.84 1.40 0.50
C MET A 253 10.03 0.97 1.33
N ASP A 254 9.84 -0.01 2.20
CA ASP A 254 10.95 -0.67 2.87
C ASP A 254 10.99 -2.18 2.59
N HIS A 255 12.20 -2.73 2.52
CA HIS A 255 12.46 -4.17 2.43
C HIS A 255 13.87 -4.47 2.93
N GLN A 256 14.14 -5.75 3.23
CA GLN A 256 15.46 -6.13 3.75
C GLN A 256 16.48 -6.30 2.63
N SER A 257 16.01 -6.82 1.50
CA SER A 257 16.83 -7.01 0.32
C SER A 257 16.07 -6.96 -1.00
N ILE A 258 16.79 -6.72 -2.08
CA ILE A 258 16.24 -6.84 -3.45
C ILE A 258 15.72 -8.25 -3.71
N ALA A 259 16.31 -9.27 -3.08
CA ALA A 259 15.84 -10.64 -3.20
C ALA A 259 14.46 -10.84 -2.54
N ASP A 260 14.13 -10.07 -1.49
CA ASP A 260 12.81 -10.12 -0.85
C ASP A 260 11.69 -9.69 -1.81
N LEU A 261 12.00 -8.81 -2.77
CA LEU A 261 11.03 -8.39 -3.78
C LEU A 261 10.71 -9.51 -4.78
N LYS A 262 11.58 -10.51 -4.90
CA LYS A 262 11.32 -11.70 -5.72
C LYS A 262 10.39 -12.69 -5.01
N ASP A 263 10.34 -12.64 -3.68
CA ASP A 263 9.35 -13.33 -2.84
C ASP A 263 8.00 -12.59 -2.91
N CYS A 264 7.34 -12.73 -4.06
CA CYS A 264 6.11 -12.03 -4.40
C CYS A 264 4.97 -13.02 -4.72
N PRO A 265 3.70 -12.56 -4.76
CA PRO A 265 2.58 -13.40 -5.17
C PRO A 265 2.84 -14.15 -6.49
N ALA A 266 2.34 -15.38 -6.59
CA ALA A 266 2.62 -16.26 -7.73
C ALA A 266 2.06 -15.77 -9.08
N ASP A 267 1.26 -14.69 -9.10
CA ASP A 267 0.78 -13.99 -10.30
C ASP A 267 1.71 -12.84 -10.75
N LEU A 268 2.79 -12.60 -10.02
CA LEU A 268 3.84 -11.63 -10.33
C LEU A 268 5.13 -12.33 -10.74
N LYS A 269 5.90 -11.67 -11.61
CA LYS A 269 7.25 -12.09 -11.97
C LYS A 269 8.24 -11.30 -11.13
N GLY A 270 9.04 -11.97 -10.30
CA GLY A 270 9.94 -11.31 -9.35
C GLY A 270 10.86 -10.24 -9.96
N ASP A 271 11.41 -10.49 -11.15
CA ASP A 271 12.27 -9.49 -11.83
C ASP A 271 11.47 -8.26 -12.29
N ALA A 272 10.21 -8.42 -12.68
CA ALA A 272 9.33 -7.30 -13.00
C ALA A 272 8.96 -6.49 -11.76
N VAL A 273 8.78 -7.14 -10.60
CA VAL A 273 8.58 -6.45 -9.31
C VAL A 273 9.80 -5.59 -8.97
N VAL A 274 11.01 -6.17 -9.05
CA VAL A 274 12.26 -5.46 -8.80
C VAL A 274 12.37 -4.25 -9.74
N GLY A 275 12.15 -4.44 -11.04
CA GLY A 275 12.15 -3.36 -12.02
C GLY A 275 11.18 -2.24 -11.65
N ALA A 276 9.92 -2.57 -11.39
CA ALA A 276 8.89 -1.60 -11.03
C ALA A 276 9.26 -0.78 -9.78
N VAL A 277 9.74 -1.43 -8.71
CA VAL A 277 10.12 -0.74 -7.46
C VAL A 277 11.34 0.15 -7.68
N VAL A 278 12.39 -0.40 -8.30
CA VAL A 278 13.67 0.30 -8.46
C VAL A 278 13.53 1.49 -9.41
N GLU A 279 12.78 1.35 -10.50
CA GLU A 279 12.64 2.38 -11.53
C GLU A 279 11.74 3.54 -11.10
N ASN A 280 10.70 3.27 -10.31
CA ASN A 280 9.76 4.30 -9.85
C ASN A 280 10.22 5.00 -8.56
N ALA A 281 11.14 4.41 -7.79
CA ALA A 281 11.73 5.05 -6.62
C ALA A 281 12.97 5.87 -6.97
N LYS A 282 12.81 7.20 -7.03
CA LYS A 282 13.91 8.13 -7.25
C LYS A 282 14.83 8.25 -6.03
N PHE A 283 14.26 8.26 -4.83
CA PHE A 283 15.03 8.30 -3.60
C PHE A 283 15.39 6.89 -3.16
N LYS A 284 16.66 6.67 -2.84
CA LYS A 284 17.15 5.38 -2.35
C LYS A 284 18.01 5.60 -1.11
N LEU A 285 17.61 4.98 0.00
CA LEU A 285 18.36 4.97 1.26
C LEU A 285 18.81 3.56 1.56
N VAL A 286 20.11 3.33 1.58
CA VAL A 286 20.71 2.02 1.87
C VAL A 286 21.38 2.08 3.25
N LEU A 287 20.92 1.24 4.18
CA LEU A 287 21.39 1.21 5.56
C LEU A 287 22.39 0.06 5.80
N PRO A 288 23.30 0.19 6.80
CA PRO A 288 24.33 -0.80 7.09
C PRO A 288 23.75 -2.19 7.45
N GLY A 289 24.50 -3.25 7.14
CA GLY A 289 24.07 -4.65 7.32
C GLY A 289 23.81 -5.39 6.01
N TYR A 290 23.71 -4.65 4.89
CA TYR A 290 23.71 -5.21 3.53
C TYR A 290 25.15 -5.60 3.10
N GLY A 291 25.68 -6.65 3.72
CA GLY A 291 26.98 -7.24 3.39
C GLY A 291 26.87 -8.32 2.31
N SER A 292 27.76 -8.27 1.32
CA SER A 292 28.13 -9.30 0.32
C SER A 292 27.17 -9.70 -0.81
N GLY A 293 25.90 -9.27 -0.84
CA GLY A 293 24.94 -9.65 -1.89
C GLY A 293 24.88 -8.77 -3.14
N TYR A 294 25.53 -7.60 -3.15
CA TYR A 294 25.82 -6.89 -4.40
C TYR A 294 27.05 -7.55 -5.05
N GLY A 295 26.83 -8.71 -5.69
CA GLY A 295 27.69 -9.11 -6.78
C GLY A 295 27.76 -7.96 -7.79
N ARG A 296 28.93 -7.75 -8.40
CA ARG A 296 29.30 -6.63 -9.30
C ARG A 296 28.25 -6.21 -10.35
N LEU A 297 27.22 -7.01 -10.60
CA LEU A 297 26.10 -6.69 -11.50
C LEU A 297 25.16 -5.60 -10.95
N GLY A 298 24.79 -5.61 -9.66
CA GLY A 298 23.82 -4.62 -9.15
C GLY A 298 24.44 -3.22 -8.95
N TRP A 299 25.72 -3.15 -8.58
CA TRP A 299 26.37 -1.86 -8.33
C TRP A 299 26.54 -1.06 -9.62
N GLN A 300 26.63 -1.71 -10.78
CA GLN A 300 26.75 -1.04 -12.08
C GLN A 300 25.40 -0.48 -12.57
N GLU A 301 24.28 -1.19 -12.38
CA GLU A 301 22.94 -0.66 -12.71
C GLU A 301 22.51 0.47 -11.76
N CYS A 302 22.83 0.36 -10.47
CA CYS A 302 22.63 1.49 -9.55
C CYS A 302 23.60 2.66 -9.82
N GLN A 303 24.86 2.41 -10.22
CA GLN A 303 25.83 3.46 -10.57
C GLN A 303 25.41 4.28 -11.79
N ALA A 304 24.78 3.66 -12.78
CA ALA A 304 24.34 4.36 -14.00
C ALA A 304 23.33 5.49 -13.72
N ARG A 305 22.61 5.45 -12.58
CA ARG A 305 21.70 6.51 -12.15
C ARG A 305 22.13 7.26 -10.88
N PHE A 306 23.13 6.76 -10.13
CA PHE A 306 23.71 7.45 -8.97
C PHE A 306 24.56 8.69 -9.35
N TRP A 307 24.96 8.81 -10.62
CA TRP A 307 25.85 9.89 -11.10
C TRP A 307 25.23 11.31 -11.15
N TRP A 308 23.99 11.47 -10.70
CA TRP A 308 23.30 12.79 -10.66
C TRP A 308 23.12 13.38 -9.25
N MET A 309 23.74 12.81 -8.21
CA MET A 309 23.78 13.43 -6.86
C MET A 309 25.19 13.69 -6.33
N THR A 310 26.24 13.51 -7.15
CA THR A 310 27.63 13.77 -6.74
C THR A 310 28.35 14.82 -7.59
N ASN A 311 27.75 15.34 -8.67
CA ASN A 311 28.38 16.31 -9.57
C ASN A 311 27.87 17.76 -9.44
N SER A 312 27.35 18.14 -8.28
CA SER A 312 27.27 19.54 -7.89
C SER A 312 28.38 19.83 -6.90
N ALA A 313 29.53 20.23 -7.43
CA ALA A 313 30.69 20.65 -6.67
C ALA A 313 30.36 21.84 -5.75
N ARG A 314 29.90 21.56 -4.52
CA ARG A 314 29.98 22.43 -3.33
C ARG A 314 29.33 21.71 -2.15
N LEU A 315 30.12 20.91 -1.43
CA LEU A 315 29.83 20.55 -0.05
C LEU A 315 31.14 20.20 0.66
N ARG A 316 31.91 21.26 0.97
CA ARG A 316 32.87 21.23 2.09
C ARG A 316 32.16 21.84 3.30
N ARG A 317 32.06 21.06 4.38
CA ARG A 317 31.65 21.45 5.76
C ARG A 317 30.19 21.95 5.83
N ILE A 318 29.43 21.66 6.89
CA ILE A 318 29.62 22.16 8.26
C ILE A 318 28.89 21.22 9.24
N ILE A 319 29.58 20.88 10.34
CA ILE A 319 28.96 20.56 11.63
C ILE A 319 29.03 21.87 12.42
N CYS A 320 27.85 22.38 12.78
CA CYS A 320 27.47 23.21 13.93
C CYS A 320 26.03 23.65 13.69
#